data_AF-A0A955EZI7-F1
#
_entry.id   AF-A0A955EZI7-F1
#
_cell.length_a   1.000
_cell.length_b   1.000
_cell.length_c   1.000
_cell.angle_alpha   90.00
_cell.angle_beta   90.00
_cell.angle_gamma   90.00
#
_symmetry.space_group_name_H-M   'P 1'
#
loop_
_entity.id
_entity.type
_entity.pdbx_description
1 polymer ?
#
loop_
_entity_poly.entity_id
_entity_poly.type
_entity_poly.pdbx_seq_one_letter_code
_entity_poly.pdbx_strand_id
1 'polypeptide(L)'
;MRDDAFHIPAEEREAIDQAFGAGAAVYGELTARGATQLVAALGAQDDDVFCDLGSGGGALVLQIARSTALRRALGIEISPTRHRVATRALQAEPELAGRVA
;
A
#
# COMPACT_ATOMS: atom_id res chain seq x y z
N MET A 1 -7.73 13.32 -1.85
CA MET A 1 -6.99 12.31 -1.06
C MET A 1 -5.80 11.70 -1.80
N ARG A 2 -5.77 11.69 -3.15
CA ARG A 2 -4.60 11.16 -3.89
C ARG A 2 -3.35 12.03 -3.75
N ASP A 3 -3.48 13.36 -3.70
CA ASP A 3 -2.32 14.26 -3.82
C ASP A 3 -1.30 14.18 -2.67
N ASP A 4 -1.72 13.79 -1.46
CA ASP A 4 -0.85 13.77 -0.28
C ASP A 4 0.11 12.55 -0.25
N ALA A 5 -0.23 11.44 -0.91
CA ALA A 5 0.65 10.26 -0.93
C ALA A 5 1.87 10.43 -1.85
N PHE A 6 1.70 11.20 -2.93
CA PHE A 6 2.77 11.50 -3.89
C PHE A 6 3.77 12.53 -3.34
N HIS A 7 3.34 13.35 -2.37
CA HIS A 7 4.13 14.45 -1.84
C HIS A 7 4.43 14.23 -0.36
N ILE A 8 5.63 13.72 -0.08
CA ILE A 8 6.19 13.71 1.27
C ILE A 8 7.14 14.91 1.45
N PRO A 9 7.32 15.43 2.67
CA PRO A 9 8.29 16.49 2.93
C PRO A 9 9.69 16.14 2.40
N ALA A 10 10.42 17.13 1.88
CA ALA A 10 11.76 16.92 1.32
C ALA A 10 12.74 16.30 2.34
N GLU A 11 12.68 16.76 3.59
CA GLU A 11 13.48 16.21 4.69
C GLU A 11 13.17 14.72 4.95
N GLU A 12 11.89 14.34 4.92
CA GLU A 12 11.45 12.95 5.06
C GLU A 12 11.96 12.10 3.88
N ARG A 13 11.88 12.65 2.65
CA ARG A 13 12.40 12.01 1.45
C ARG A 13 13.92 11.77 1.53
N GLU A 14 14.68 12.79 1.94
CA GLU A 14 16.13 12.72 2.09
C GLU A 14 16.54 11.71 3.16
N ALA A 15 15.86 11.72 4.32
CA ALA A 15 16.12 10.76 5.39
C ALA A 15 15.88 9.31 4.95
N ILE A 16 14.80 9.06 4.20
CA ILE A 16 14.49 7.73 3.65
C ILE A 16 15.55 7.32 2.61
N ASP A 17 15.87 8.18 1.65
CA ASP A 17 16.86 7.87 0.63
C ASP A 17 18.27 7.64 1.25
N GLN A 18 18.62 8.36 2.32
CA GLN A 18 19.87 8.14 3.06
C GLN A 18 19.90 6.79 3.79
N ALA A 19 18.79 6.37 4.38
CA ALA A 19 18.71 5.14 5.17
C ALA A 19 18.57 3.87 4.31
N PHE A 20 17.86 3.95 3.18
CA PHE A 20 17.45 2.79 2.36
C PHE A 20 18.00 2.80 0.93
N GLY A 21 18.75 3.83 0.57
CA GLY A 21 19.37 3.98 -0.75
C GLY A 21 18.57 4.91 -1.68
N ALA A 22 19.26 5.45 -2.68
CA ALA A 22 18.69 6.40 -3.61
C ALA A 22 17.48 5.81 -4.36
N GLY A 23 16.34 6.50 -4.30
CA GLY A 23 15.11 6.10 -5.00
C GLY A 23 14.14 5.30 -4.13
N ALA A 24 14.49 4.99 -2.88
CA ALA A 24 13.59 4.34 -1.92
C ALA A 24 12.29 5.16 -1.69
N ALA A 25 12.33 6.48 -1.88
CA ALA A 25 11.15 7.32 -1.77
C ALA A 25 10.27 7.40 -3.03
N VAL A 26 10.65 6.79 -4.17
CA VAL A 26 9.88 6.84 -5.41
C VAL A 26 8.55 6.08 -5.26
N TYR A 27 7.46 6.71 -5.67
CA TYR A 27 6.12 6.13 -5.59
C TYR A 27 5.57 5.84 -7.00
N GLY A 28 5.12 4.61 -7.23
CA GLY A 28 4.47 4.17 -8.46
C GLY A 28 3.28 3.28 -8.13
N GLU A 29 2.14 3.53 -8.78
CA GLU A 29 0.91 2.77 -8.51
C GLU A 29 0.63 1.73 -9.59
N LEU A 30 0.20 0.54 -9.16
CA LEU A 30 -0.46 -0.43 -10.04
C LEU A 30 -1.91 -0.01 -10.28
N THR A 31 -2.40 -0.24 -11.50
CA THR A 31 -3.84 -0.12 -11.78
C THR A 31 -4.62 -1.20 -11.05
N ALA A 32 -5.90 -0.96 -10.75
CA ALA A 32 -6.79 -1.96 -10.13
C ALA A 32 -6.83 -3.28 -10.92
N ARG A 33 -6.88 -3.19 -12.25
CA ARG A 33 -6.79 -4.36 -13.13
C ARG A 33 -5.45 -5.09 -12.99
N GLY A 34 -4.34 -4.34 -12.99
CA GLY A 34 -3.01 -4.90 -12.83
C GLY A 34 -2.83 -5.62 -11.50
N ALA A 35 -3.38 -5.08 -10.41
CA ALA A 35 -3.35 -5.69 -9.09
C ALA A 35 -4.05 -7.06 -9.07
N THR A 36 -5.27 -7.16 -9.61
CA THR A 36 -5.99 -8.43 -9.69
C THR A 36 -5.29 -9.44 -10.60
N GLN A 37 -4.72 -8.97 -11.72
CA GLN A 37 -3.94 -9.83 -12.62
C GLN A 37 -2.68 -10.37 -11.95
N LEU A 38 -1.99 -9.56 -11.15
CA LEU A 38 -0.82 -9.98 -10.39
C LEU A 38 -1.16 -11.12 -9.40
N VAL A 39 -2.20 -10.93 -8.58
CA VAL A 39 -2.63 -11.96 -7.62
C VAL A 39 -3.02 -13.26 -8.32
N ALA A 40 -3.77 -13.17 -9.42
CA ALA A 40 -4.14 -14.34 -10.21
C ALA A 40 -2.91 -15.05 -10.81
N ALA A 41 -1.95 -14.30 -11.33
CA ALA A 41 -0.73 -14.86 -11.93
C ALA A 41 0.17 -15.56 -10.91
N LEU A 42 0.13 -15.12 -9.64
CA LEU A 42 0.84 -15.76 -8.53
C LEU A 42 0.16 -17.04 -8.03
N GLY A 43 -1.07 -17.34 -8.49
CA GLY A 43 -1.83 -18.51 -8.06
C GLY A 43 -2.20 -18.47 -6.57
N ALA A 44 -2.35 -17.28 -6.00
CA ALA A 44 -2.65 -17.10 -4.58
C ALA A 44 -4.03 -17.67 -4.22
N GLN A 45 -4.10 -18.30 -3.05
CA GLN A 45 -5.29 -18.96 -2.50
C GLN A 45 -5.96 -18.07 -1.45
N ASP A 46 -7.19 -18.41 -1.04
CA ASP A 46 -7.98 -17.59 -0.12
C ASP A 46 -7.42 -17.55 1.31
N ASP A 47 -6.56 -18.48 1.70
CA ASP A 47 -5.87 -18.50 3.00
C ASP A 47 -4.54 -17.72 3.01
N ASP A 48 -4.08 -17.26 1.85
CA ASP A 48 -2.86 -16.47 1.70
C ASP A 48 -3.01 -15.04 2.23
N VAL A 49 -1.85 -14.42 2.51
CA VAL A 49 -1.74 -13.03 2.94
C VAL A 49 -0.93 -12.26 1.92
N PHE A 50 -1.51 -11.19 1.39
CA PHE A 50 -0.79 -10.23 0.56
C PHE A 50 -0.03 -9.25 1.44
N CYS A 51 1.21 -8.93 1.09
CA CYS A 51 2.01 -7.92 1.78
C CYS A 51 2.66 -6.99 0.76
N ASP A 52 2.43 -5.68 0.93
CA ASP A 52 3.00 -4.61 0.11
C ASP A 52 4.10 -3.89 0.92
N LEU A 53 5.34 -3.98 0.43
CA LEU A 53 6.52 -3.38 1.06
C LEU A 53 6.83 -2.05 0.36
N GLY A 54 6.59 -0.94 1.06
CA GLY A 54 6.52 0.39 0.45
C GLY A 54 5.12 0.73 -0.03
N SER A 55 4.11 0.45 0.79
CA SER A 55 2.69 0.52 0.40
C SER A 55 2.18 1.93 0.09
N GLY A 56 2.96 2.96 0.40
CA GLY A 56 2.62 4.37 0.23
C GLY A 56 1.27 4.73 0.85
N GLY A 57 0.39 5.32 0.06
CA GLY A 57 -0.97 5.68 0.49
C GLY A 57 -1.92 4.51 0.69
N GLY A 58 -1.46 3.26 0.53
CA GLY A 58 -2.26 2.04 0.79
C GLY A 58 -3.23 1.66 -0.32
N ALA A 59 -3.21 2.34 -1.48
CA ALA A 59 -4.16 2.11 -2.56
C ALA A 59 -4.17 0.66 -3.08
N LEU A 60 -2.98 0.06 -3.26
CA LEU A 60 -2.85 -1.33 -3.70
C LEU A 60 -3.38 -2.30 -2.62
N VAL A 61 -3.00 -2.10 -1.36
CA VAL A 61 -3.45 -2.93 -0.23
C VAL A 61 -4.98 -2.94 -0.14
N LEU A 62 -5.61 -1.76 -0.19
CA LEU A 62 -7.07 -1.64 -0.17
C LEU A 62 -7.71 -2.28 -1.42
N GLN A 63 -7.12 -2.09 -2.59
CA GLN A 63 -7.59 -2.72 -3.83
C GLN A 63 -7.57 -4.23 -3.72
N ILE A 64 -6.46 -4.83 -3.24
CA ILE A 64 -6.36 -6.28 -3.04
C ILE A 64 -7.41 -6.79 -2.06
N ALA A 65 -7.61 -6.10 -0.94
CA ALA A 65 -8.64 -6.47 0.02
C ALA A 65 -10.05 -6.42 -0.59
N ARG A 66 -10.34 -5.45 -1.47
CA ARG A 66 -11.65 -5.35 -2.15
C ARG A 66 -11.87 -6.39 -3.23
N SER A 67 -10.85 -6.66 -4.04
CA SER A 67 -11.02 -7.37 -5.32
C SER A 67 -10.55 -8.82 -5.31
N THR A 68 -10.10 -9.35 -4.17
CA THR A 68 -9.60 -10.71 -4.06
C THR A 68 -10.18 -11.44 -2.85
N ALA A 69 -10.13 -12.77 -2.89
CA ALA A 69 -10.57 -13.64 -1.80
C ALA A 69 -9.48 -13.86 -0.73
N LEU A 70 -8.31 -13.21 -0.85
CA LEU A 70 -7.21 -13.40 0.09
C LEU A 70 -7.64 -13.09 1.53
N ARG A 71 -7.10 -13.86 2.47
CA ARG A 71 -7.45 -13.77 3.89
C ARG A 71 -7.17 -12.37 4.44
N ARG A 72 -6.00 -11.81 4.14
CA ARG A 72 -5.60 -10.46 4.56
C ARG A 72 -4.68 -9.77 3.54
N ALA A 73 -4.67 -8.45 3.59
CA ALA A 73 -3.71 -7.60 2.88
C ALA A 73 -2.99 -6.69 3.88
N LEU A 74 -1.67 -6.63 3.82
CA LEU A 74 -0.82 -5.89 4.76
C LEU A 74 -0.04 -4.78 4.03
N GLY A 75 -0.01 -3.58 4.60
CA GLY A 75 0.77 -2.45 4.07
C GLY A 75 1.88 -2.02 5.00
N ILE A 76 3.13 -2.07 4.55
CA ILE A 76 4.28 -1.57 5.30
C ILE A 76 4.82 -0.32 4.62
N GLU A 77 4.86 0.79 5.34
CA GLU A 77 5.33 2.08 4.84
C GLU A 77 6.23 2.76 5.86
N ILE A 78 7.38 3.25 5.40
CA ILE A 78 8.41 3.87 6.24
C ILE A 78 8.13 5.36 6.40
N SER A 79 7.55 6.01 5.39
CA SER A 79 7.12 7.40 5.40
C SER A 79 5.95 7.61 6.38
N PRO A 80 6.13 8.34 7.49
CA PRO A 80 5.02 8.66 8.39
C PRO A 80 3.91 9.44 7.68
N THR A 81 4.26 10.26 6.69
CA THR A 81 3.29 11.03 5.91
C THR A 81 2.39 10.12 5.08
N ARG A 82 2.97 9.19 4.31
CA ARG A 82 2.19 8.22 3.52
C ARG A 82 1.43 7.23 4.40
N HIS A 83 2.03 6.79 5.51
CA HIS A 83 1.35 5.94 6.48
C HIS A 83 0.07 6.59 7.01
N ARG A 84 0.10 7.88 7.39
CA ARG A 84 -1.11 8.61 7.81
C ARG A 84 -2.18 8.65 6.71
N VAL A 85 -1.78 8.81 5.45
CA VAL A 85 -2.71 8.77 4.31
C VAL A 85 -3.35 7.39 4.21
N ALA A 86 -2.55 6.32 4.29
CA ALA A 86 -3.03 4.94 4.26
C ALA A 86 -4.01 4.63 5.41
N THR A 87 -3.69 5.04 6.64
CA THR A 87 -4.58 4.85 7.80
C THR A 87 -5.91 5.59 7.62
N ARG A 88 -5.89 6.84 7.12
CA ARG A 88 -7.12 7.59 6.82
C ARG A 88 -7.94 6.92 5.73
N ALA A 89 -7.28 6.38 4.70
CA ALA A 89 -7.94 5.64 3.64
C ALA A 89 -8.64 4.39 4.17
N LEU A 90 -7.98 3.62 5.06
CA LEU A 90 -8.59 2.47 5.72
C LEU A 90 -9.75 2.85 6.64
N GLN A 91 -9.62 3.93 7.40
CA GLN A 91 -10.69 4.43 8.28
C GLN A 91 -11.96 4.80 7.52
N ALA A 92 -11.84 5.21 6.25
CA ALA A 92 -12.97 5.48 5.37
C ALA A 92 -13.67 4.22 4.85
N GLU A 93 -13.09 3.03 5.08
CA GLU A 93 -13.53 1.73 4.55
C GLU A 93 -13.64 0.70 5.71
N PRO A 94 -14.54 0.94 6.68
CA PRO A 94 -14.62 0.16 7.92
C PRO A 94 -14.88 -1.34 7.69
N GLU A 95 -15.53 -1.71 6.59
CA GLU A 95 -15.75 -3.10 6.19
C GLU A 95 -14.45 -3.86 5.90
N LEU A 96 -13.35 -3.15 5.62
CA LEU A 96 -12.04 -3.74 5.37
C LEU A 96 -11.17 -3.84 6.62
N ALA A 97 -11.59 -3.28 7.76
CA ALA A 97 -10.76 -3.20 8.98
C ALA A 97 -10.33 -4.58 9.54
N GLY A 98 -11.10 -5.65 9.29
CA GLY A 98 -10.73 -7.02 9.67
C GLY A 98 -9.82 -7.73 8.66
N ARG A 99 -9.64 -7.15 7.48
CA ARG A 99 -8.88 -7.73 6.35
C ARG A 99 -7.60 -6.99 6.04
N VAL A 100 -7.45 -5.74 6.50
CA VAL A 100 -6.31 -4.88 6.24
C VAL A 100 -5.60 -4.52 7.54
N ALA A 101 -4.27 -4.57 7.53
CA ALA A 101 -3.43 -4.06 8.62
C ALA A 101 -2.19 -3.35 8.10
#